data_AF-K1TJW8-F1
#
_entry.id   AF-K1TJW8-F1
#
_cell.length_a   1.000
_cell.length_b   1.000
_cell.length_c   1.000
_cell.angle_alpha   90.00
_cell.angle_beta   90.00
_cell.angle_gamma   90.00
#
_symmetry.space_group_name_H-M   'P 1'
#
loop_
_entity.id
_entity.type
_entity.pdbx_description
1 polymer ?
#
loop_
_entity_poly.entity_id
_entity_poly.type
_entity_poly.pdbx_seq_one_letter_code
_entity_poly.pdbx_strand_id
1 'polypeptide(L)'
;VGNIDEGDGDMFTVGDSYLADSANEIAEALKEYTANDENDMAAYYNEDDGVSEKLTSAVWSVELHGGRLFGRIDCSLKEPLTTEETERLRDWLTGQCSDGLGEGFEQQPIDTMDGELFVSFWNSGDDYAMMTEDEFEDHLQNSEMTIGGM
;
A
#
# COMPACT_ATOMS: atom_id res chain seq x y z
N VAL A 1 1.14 3.53 -7.35
CA VAL A 1 1.43 4.37 -8.54
C VAL A 1 2.33 5.51 -8.08
N GLY A 2 3.26 6.00 -8.92
CA GLY A 2 4.06 7.16 -8.59
C GLY A 2 3.98 8.23 -9.67
N ASN A 3 4.00 9.50 -9.26
CA ASN A 3 4.12 10.64 -10.15
C ASN A 3 5.31 11.49 -9.70
N ILE A 4 6.11 11.97 -10.66
CA ILE A 4 7.28 12.80 -10.39
C ILE A 4 7.08 14.20 -10.97
N ASP A 5 7.47 15.24 -10.21
CA ASP A 5 7.66 16.61 -10.68
C ASP A 5 9.17 16.89 -10.75
N GLU A 6 9.69 17.13 -11.96
CA GLU A 6 11.12 17.39 -12.20
C GLU A 6 11.50 18.88 -11.94
N GLY A 7 10.58 19.67 -11.37
CA GLY A 7 10.76 21.05 -10.96
C GLY A 7 10.20 22.10 -11.93
N ASP A 8 9.44 21.68 -12.95
CA ASP A 8 8.72 22.56 -13.86
C ASP A 8 7.22 22.67 -13.54
N GLY A 9 6.73 21.89 -12.57
CA GLY A 9 5.34 21.88 -12.13
C GLY A 9 4.46 20.91 -12.92
N ASP A 10 4.98 20.24 -13.94
CA ASP A 10 4.28 19.19 -14.67
C ASP A 10 4.61 17.82 -14.06
N MET A 11 3.57 17.03 -13.77
CA MET A 11 3.72 15.70 -13.19
C MET A 11 3.71 14.59 -14.25
N PHE A 12 4.62 13.62 -14.11
CA PHE A 12 4.71 12.45 -14.98
C PHE A 12 4.58 11.16 -14.17
N THR A 13 3.76 10.23 -14.65
CA THR A 13 3.67 8.90 -14.03
C THR A 13 4.94 8.09 -14.30
N VAL A 14 5.59 7.62 -13.23
CA VAL A 14 6.80 6.79 -13.32
C VAL A 14 6.45 5.31 -13.46
N GLY A 15 7.36 4.55 -14.07
CA GLY A 15 7.21 3.10 -14.24
C GLY A 15 7.66 2.28 -13.03
N ASP A 16 7.33 0.99 -13.03
CA ASP A 16 7.65 0.04 -11.95
C ASP A 16 9.14 0.01 -11.59
N SER A 17 10.04 0.09 -12.58
CA SER A 17 11.49 0.08 -12.34
C SER A 17 11.95 1.28 -11.52
N TYR A 18 11.38 2.46 -11.77
CA TYR A 18 11.72 3.67 -11.02
C TYR A 18 11.25 3.55 -9.57
N LEU A 19 10.00 3.11 -9.37
CA LEU A 19 9.48 2.85 -8.02
C LEU A 19 10.31 1.81 -7.28
N ALA A 20 10.78 0.78 -7.98
CA ALA A 20 11.62 -0.23 -7.37
C ALA A 20 13.00 0.31 -6.97
N ASP A 21 13.59 1.18 -7.79
CA ASP A 21 14.86 1.85 -7.47
C ASP A 21 14.71 2.85 -6.32
N SER A 22 13.53 3.46 -6.14
CA SER A 22 13.20 4.38 -5.04
C SER A 22 12.58 3.70 -3.81
N ALA A 23 12.60 2.36 -3.72
CA ALA A 23 11.86 1.63 -2.70
C ALA A 23 12.26 2.01 -1.26
N ASN A 24 13.54 2.31 -1.02
CA ASN A 24 14.03 2.67 0.30
C ASN A 24 13.53 4.07 0.70
N GLU A 25 13.64 5.04 -0.21
CA GLU A 25 13.18 6.42 -0.02
C GLU A 25 11.67 6.44 0.27
N ILE A 26 10.89 5.63 -0.47
CA ILE A 26 9.45 5.49 -0.25
C ILE A 26 9.15 4.88 1.11
N ALA A 27 9.86 3.80 1.49
CA ALA A 27 9.67 3.15 2.79
C ALA A 27 10.03 4.06 3.97
N GLU A 28 11.11 4.84 3.85
CA GLU A 28 11.52 5.81 4.87
C GLU A 28 10.52 6.96 4.98
N ALA A 29 10.11 7.55 3.87
CA ALA A 29 9.12 8.63 3.85
C ALA A 29 7.78 8.18 4.46
N LEU A 30 7.31 6.97 4.13
CA LEU A 30 6.08 6.42 4.70
C LEU A 30 6.20 6.20 6.20
N LYS A 31 7.33 5.65 6.65
CA LYS A 31 7.58 5.43 8.08
C LYS A 31 7.61 6.74 8.85
N GLU A 32 8.27 7.77 8.32
CA GLU A 32 8.30 9.10 8.94
C GLU A 32 6.90 9.73 8.97
N TYR A 33 6.16 9.62 7.87
CA TYR A 33 4.78 10.11 7.77
C TYR A 33 3.88 9.48 8.84
N THR A 34 3.88 8.15 8.96
CA THR A 34 3.03 7.45 9.92
C THR A 34 3.51 7.59 11.38
N ALA A 35 4.80 7.82 11.61
CA ALA A 35 5.34 8.03 12.95
C ALA A 35 4.89 9.34 13.60
N ASN A 36 4.33 10.28 12.83
CA ASN A 36 3.78 11.53 13.34
C ASN A 36 2.38 11.36 13.96
N ASP A 37 1.73 10.22 13.76
CA ASP A 37 0.47 9.90 14.45
C ASP A 37 0.76 9.32 15.84
N GLU A 38 0.05 9.82 16.85
CA GLU A 38 0.16 9.31 18.22
C GLU A 38 -0.54 7.94 18.38
N ASN A 39 -1.42 7.59 17.45
CA ASN A 39 -2.19 6.35 17.46
C ASN A 39 -1.76 5.41 16.33
N ASP A 40 -1.86 4.11 16.60
CA ASP A 40 -1.82 3.10 15.54
C ASP A 40 -3.04 3.26 14.63
N MET A 41 -2.89 2.99 13.33
CA MET A 41 -3.99 3.12 12.38
C MET A 41 -5.20 2.25 12.70
N ALA A 42 -5.01 1.11 13.39
CA ALA A 42 -6.09 0.28 13.89
C ALA A 42 -7.06 1.05 14.80
N ALA A 43 -6.61 2.12 15.48
CA ALA A 43 -7.46 2.96 16.32
C ALA A 43 -8.53 3.73 15.52
N TYR A 44 -8.35 3.89 14.21
CA TYR A 44 -9.32 4.54 13.32
C TYR A 44 -10.33 3.59 12.69
N TYR A 45 -10.25 2.29 12.99
CA TYR A 45 -11.30 1.35 12.66
C TYR A 45 -12.50 1.56 13.61
N ASN A 46 -13.51 2.29 13.14
CA ASN A 46 -14.62 2.78 13.98
C ASN A 46 -15.92 1.95 13.84
N GLU A 47 -15.86 0.77 13.24
CA GLU A 47 -17.01 -0.13 13.12
C GLU A 47 -17.23 -0.93 14.41
N ASP A 48 -18.50 -1.14 14.78
CA ASP A 48 -18.90 -1.95 15.94
C ASP A 48 -19.15 -3.40 15.51
N ASP A 49 -18.06 -4.13 15.25
CA ASP A 49 -18.09 -5.51 14.78
C ASP A 49 -16.92 -6.35 15.32
N GLY A 50 -16.84 -7.62 14.91
CA GLY A 50 -15.78 -8.52 15.36
C GLY A 50 -14.36 -8.12 14.93
N VAL A 51 -14.20 -7.27 13.91
CA VAL A 51 -12.88 -6.78 13.48
C VAL A 51 -12.34 -5.80 14.52
N SER A 52 -13.16 -4.87 15.03
CA SER A 52 -12.71 -3.89 16.03
C SER A 52 -12.31 -4.53 17.37
N GLU A 53 -12.89 -5.69 17.70
CA GLU A 53 -12.49 -6.46 18.89
C GLU A 53 -11.12 -7.14 18.71
N LYS A 54 -10.76 -7.50 17.48
CA LYS A 54 -9.60 -8.36 17.15
C LYS A 54 -8.39 -7.60 16.63
N LEU A 55 -8.59 -6.54 15.86
CA LEU A 55 -7.53 -5.73 15.25
C LEU A 55 -6.79 -4.93 16.33
N THR A 56 -5.47 -5.07 16.39
CA THR A 56 -4.63 -4.35 17.35
C THR A 56 -3.63 -3.41 16.72
N SER A 57 -3.27 -3.66 15.46
CA SER A 57 -2.35 -2.81 14.72
C SER A 57 -2.58 -2.94 13.22
N ALA A 58 -2.40 -1.86 12.47
CA ALA A 58 -2.33 -1.85 11.02
C ALA A 58 -1.18 -0.92 10.58
N VAL A 59 -0.14 -1.48 9.97
CA VAL A 59 1.06 -0.73 9.60
C VAL A 59 1.27 -0.77 8.10
N TRP A 60 1.28 0.40 7.46
CA TRP A 60 1.57 0.54 6.04
C TRP A 60 3.07 0.47 5.79
N SER A 61 3.45 -0.27 4.77
CA SER A 61 4.82 -0.44 4.29
C SER A 61 4.81 -0.69 2.78
N VAL A 62 5.99 -0.89 2.20
CA VAL A 62 6.15 -1.31 0.80
C VAL A 62 7.08 -2.52 0.73
N GLU A 63 6.88 -3.37 -0.28
CA GLU A 63 7.66 -4.58 -0.48
C GLU A 63 7.94 -4.82 -1.97
N LEU A 64 9.17 -5.26 -2.28
CA LEU A 64 9.59 -5.59 -3.64
C LEU A 64 9.31 -7.06 -3.94
N HIS A 65 8.59 -7.31 -5.04
CA HIS A 65 8.39 -8.65 -5.61
C HIS A 65 8.68 -8.62 -7.12
N GLY A 66 9.64 -9.43 -7.57
CA GLY A 66 9.95 -9.55 -9.00
C GLY A 66 10.40 -8.26 -9.70
N GLY A 67 10.96 -7.29 -8.96
CA GLY A 67 11.36 -5.98 -9.50
C GLY A 67 10.22 -4.96 -9.62
N ARG A 68 9.04 -5.28 -9.07
CA ARG A 68 7.92 -4.35 -8.92
C ARG A 68 7.67 -4.07 -7.44
N LEU A 69 7.40 -2.81 -7.10
CA LEU A 69 7.10 -2.38 -5.74
C LEU A 69 5.59 -2.49 -5.48
N PHE A 70 5.23 -3.12 -4.37
CA PHE A 70 3.86 -3.29 -3.92
C PHE A 70 3.66 -2.58 -2.58
N GLY A 71 2.44 -2.07 -2.35
CA GLY A 71 2.03 -1.67 -1.02
C GLY A 71 1.76 -2.88 -0.14
N ARG A 72 2.16 -2.83 1.12
CA ARG A 72 1.95 -3.88 2.12
C ARG A 72 1.32 -3.27 3.36
N ILE A 73 0.43 -4.01 4.00
CA ILE A 73 -0.20 -3.61 5.25
C ILE A 73 -0.09 -4.79 6.21
N ASP A 74 0.70 -4.62 7.27
CA ASP A 74 0.87 -5.62 8.31
C ASP A 74 -0.19 -5.41 9.39
N CYS A 75 -1.18 -6.31 9.44
CA CYS A 75 -2.24 -6.30 10.45
C CYS A 75 -1.93 -7.27 11.59
N SER A 76 -1.89 -6.77 12.83
CA SER A 76 -1.80 -7.61 14.03
C SER A 76 -3.18 -7.87 14.61
N LEU A 77 -3.46 -9.13 14.93
CA LEU A 77 -4.76 -9.60 15.41
C LEU A 77 -4.61 -10.37 16.73
N LYS A 78 -5.59 -10.23 17.64
CA LYS A 78 -5.68 -11.03 18.86
C LYS A 78 -6.03 -12.50 18.56
N GLU A 79 -6.81 -12.72 17.52
CA GLU A 79 -7.26 -14.03 17.04
C GLU A 79 -7.59 -13.95 15.54
N PRO A 80 -7.65 -15.09 14.83
CA PRO A 80 -7.95 -15.10 13.41
C PRO A 80 -9.32 -14.47 13.07
N LEU A 81 -9.36 -13.78 11.93
CA LEU A 81 -10.61 -13.31 11.33
C LEU A 81 -11.34 -14.48 10.65
N THR A 82 -12.65 -14.42 10.68
CA THR A 82 -13.52 -15.16 9.74
C THR A 82 -13.44 -14.55 8.35
N THR A 83 -13.87 -15.29 7.33
CA THR A 83 -13.90 -14.78 5.95
C THR A 83 -14.66 -13.45 5.83
N GLU A 84 -15.82 -13.31 6.47
CA GLU A 84 -16.58 -12.06 6.41
C GLU A 84 -15.86 -10.89 7.11
N GLU A 85 -15.13 -11.16 8.19
CA GLU A 85 -14.32 -10.14 8.87
C GLU A 85 -13.10 -9.75 8.04
N THR A 86 -12.48 -10.70 7.34
CA THR A 86 -11.39 -10.42 6.39
C THR A 86 -11.85 -9.49 5.27
N GLU A 87 -13.05 -9.72 4.69
CA GLU A 87 -13.60 -8.83 3.67
C GLU A 87 -13.89 -7.43 4.22
N ARG A 88 -14.47 -7.32 5.44
CA ARG A 88 -14.69 -6.02 6.08
C ARG A 88 -13.39 -5.26 6.33
N LEU A 89 -12.37 -5.96 6.83
CA LEU A 89 -11.06 -5.35 7.02
C LEU A 89 -10.44 -4.92 5.68
N ARG A 90 -10.53 -5.74 4.64
CA ARG A 90 -10.07 -5.40 3.28
C ARG A 90 -10.75 -4.16 2.74
N ASP A 91 -12.08 -4.03 2.90
CA ASP A 91 -12.83 -2.85 2.45
C ASP A 91 -12.36 -1.59 3.17
N TRP A 92 -12.18 -1.66 4.50
CA TRP A 92 -11.66 -0.54 5.29
C TRP A 92 -10.24 -0.15 4.89
N LEU A 93 -9.33 -1.12 4.76
CA LEU A 93 -7.94 -0.89 4.34
C LEU A 93 -7.88 -0.29 2.93
N THR A 94 -8.74 -0.75 2.01
CA THR A 94 -8.85 -0.19 0.67
C THR A 94 -9.29 1.28 0.72
N GLY A 95 -10.28 1.61 1.56
CA GLY A 95 -10.70 2.99 1.78
C GLY A 95 -9.58 3.87 2.37
N GLN A 96 -8.77 3.32 3.28
CA GLN A 96 -7.57 4.01 3.79
C GLN A 96 -6.54 4.25 2.69
N CYS A 97 -6.36 3.32 1.76
CA CYS A 97 -5.44 3.51 0.62
C CYS A 97 -5.94 4.55 -0.39
N SER A 98 -7.25 4.71 -0.57
CA SER A 98 -7.83 5.61 -1.59
C SER A 98 -8.10 7.03 -1.11
N ASP A 99 -8.39 7.22 0.18
CA ASP A 99 -8.83 8.51 0.75
C ASP A 99 -8.11 8.80 2.07
N GLY A 100 -8.09 7.86 3.03
CA GLY A 100 -7.52 8.11 4.36
C GLY A 100 -6.00 8.34 4.40
N LEU A 101 -5.26 7.42 4.99
CA LEU A 101 -3.79 7.53 5.07
C LEU A 101 -3.15 7.68 3.68
N GLY A 102 -3.69 6.99 2.67
CA GLY A 102 -3.14 6.94 1.32
C GLY A 102 -3.18 8.28 0.58
N GLU A 103 -4.31 8.99 0.59
CA GLU A 103 -4.40 10.32 -0.05
C GLU A 103 -3.50 11.34 0.67
N GLY A 104 -3.45 11.25 2.00
CA GLY A 104 -2.58 12.10 2.81
C GLY A 104 -1.10 11.87 2.53
N PHE A 105 -0.70 10.61 2.35
CA PHE A 105 0.67 10.25 2.00
C PHE A 105 1.02 10.63 0.55
N GLU A 106 0.07 10.51 -0.39
CA GLU A 106 0.27 10.92 -1.79
C GLU A 106 0.65 12.40 -1.92
N GLN A 107 0.24 13.24 -0.97
CA GLN A 107 0.59 14.66 -0.93
C GLN A 107 1.98 14.95 -0.33
N GLN A 108 2.71 13.92 0.14
CA GLN A 108 4.05 14.10 0.69
C GLN A 108 5.10 14.00 -0.43
N PRO A 109 5.82 15.09 -0.75
CA PRO A 109 6.91 15.00 -1.70
C PRO A 109 8.07 14.18 -1.13
N ILE A 110 8.59 13.26 -1.93
CA ILE A 110 9.79 12.47 -1.62
C ILE A 110 10.91 12.99 -2.52
N ASP A 111 11.92 13.59 -1.93
CA ASP A 111 13.08 14.09 -2.67
C ASP A 111 13.85 12.93 -3.32
N THR A 112 13.94 12.94 -4.65
CA THR A 112 14.77 12.01 -5.43
C THR A 112 15.83 12.77 -6.24
N MET A 113 16.73 12.05 -6.91
CA MET A 113 17.72 12.70 -7.78
C MET A 113 17.11 13.38 -9.01
N ASP A 114 15.94 12.91 -9.45
CA ASP A 114 15.28 13.36 -10.68
C ASP A 114 14.12 14.34 -10.43
N GLY A 115 13.70 14.54 -9.17
CA GLY A 115 12.59 15.42 -8.82
C GLY A 115 11.90 15.04 -7.51
N GLU A 116 10.72 15.63 -7.27
CA GLU A 116 9.84 15.28 -6.15
C GLU A 116 8.90 14.14 -6.58
N LEU A 117 9.02 12.99 -5.92
CA LEU A 117 8.17 11.80 -6.16
C LEU A 117 6.97 11.80 -5.20
N PHE A 118 5.79 11.57 -5.73
CA PHE A 118 4.52 11.42 -5.02
C PHE A 118 3.98 10.01 -5.23
N VAL A 119 3.66 9.29 -4.15
CA VAL A 119 3.27 7.87 -4.21
C VAL A 119 1.85 7.65 -3.73
N SER A 120 1.03 7.05 -4.60
CA SER A 120 -0.32 6.61 -4.29
C SER A 120 -0.40 5.10 -4.07
N PHE A 121 -1.02 4.69 -2.96
CA PHE A 121 -1.31 3.29 -2.63
C PHE A 121 -2.56 2.75 -3.34
N TRP A 122 -3.26 3.60 -4.09
CA TRP A 122 -4.48 3.25 -4.79
C TRP A 122 -4.44 3.74 -6.24
N ASN A 123 -5.26 3.13 -7.09
CA ASN A 123 -5.55 3.66 -8.42
C ASN A 123 -6.96 3.27 -8.84
N SER A 124 -7.57 4.08 -9.72
CA SER A 124 -8.94 3.88 -10.20
C SER A 124 -9.06 2.90 -11.38
N GLY A 125 -7.96 2.28 -11.78
CA GLY A 125 -7.92 1.28 -12.85
C GLY A 125 -8.52 -0.05 -12.42
N ASP A 126 -8.84 -0.88 -13.42
CA ASP A 126 -9.41 -2.21 -13.20
C ASP A 126 -8.38 -3.22 -12.66
N ASP A 127 -7.11 -2.83 -12.53
CA ASP A 127 -6.00 -3.66 -12.07
C ASP A 127 -5.63 -3.45 -10.59
N TYR A 128 -6.34 -2.58 -9.87
CA TYR A 128 -6.20 -2.46 -8.42
C TYR A 128 -6.82 -3.66 -7.70
N ALA A 129 -6.05 -4.27 -6.80
CA ALA A 129 -6.53 -5.33 -5.92
C ALA A 129 -5.80 -5.28 -4.58
N MET A 130 -6.54 -5.54 -3.50
CA MET A 130 -5.99 -5.82 -2.18
C MET A 130 -6.12 -7.32 -1.90
N MET A 131 -4.99 -7.98 -1.70
CA MET A 131 -4.89 -9.42 -1.51
C MET A 131 -4.35 -9.73 -0.12
N THR A 132 -4.79 -10.83 0.46
CA THR A 132 -4.05 -11.46 1.56
C THR A 132 -2.71 -12.00 1.04
N GLU A 133 -1.79 -12.33 1.94
CA GLU A 133 -0.51 -12.95 1.56
C GLU A 133 -0.73 -14.24 0.75
N ASP A 134 -1.62 -15.13 1.19
CA ASP A 134 -1.97 -16.36 0.47
C ASP A 134 -2.52 -16.07 -0.96
N GLU A 135 -3.43 -15.11 -1.10
CA GLU A 135 -4.00 -14.71 -2.41
C GLU A 135 -2.92 -14.11 -3.32
N PHE A 136 -2.01 -13.33 -2.75
CA PHE A 136 -0.92 -12.70 -3.48
C PHE A 136 0.12 -13.73 -3.95
N GLU A 137 0.50 -14.69 -3.12
CA GLU A 137 1.38 -15.80 -3.50
C GLU A 137 0.77 -16.62 -4.64
N ASP A 138 -0.52 -16.96 -4.55
CA ASP A 138 -1.24 -17.65 -5.61
C ASP A 138 -1.28 -16.82 -6.91
N HIS A 139 -1.46 -15.51 -6.80
CA HIS A 139 -1.44 -14.59 -7.94
C HIS A 139 -0.06 -14.55 -8.64
N LEU A 140 1.02 -14.51 -7.86
CA LEU A 140 2.39 -14.53 -8.38
C LEU A 140 2.68 -15.85 -9.11
N GLN A 141 2.37 -17.00 -8.49
CA GLN A 141 2.60 -18.32 -9.10
C GLN A 141 1.86 -18.49 -10.43
N ASN A 142 0.60 -18.06 -10.50
CA ASN A 142 -0.19 -18.14 -11.73
C ASN A 142 0.33 -17.23 -12.84
N SER A 143 0.85 -16.06 -12.47
CA SER A 143 1.44 -15.10 -13.41
C SER A 143 2.77 -15.63 -13.97
N GLU A 144 3.62 -16.23 -13.13
CA GLU A 144 4.89 -16.85 -13.55
C GLU A 144 4.67 -18.08 -14.46
N MET A 145 3.69 -18.93 -14.14
CA MET A 145 3.34 -20.09 -15.00
C MET A 145 2.82 -19.68 -16.38
N THR A 146 2.21 -18.51 -16.52
CA THR A 146 1.70 -17.99 -17.80
C THR A 146 2.84 -17.47 -18.70
N ILE A 147 3.94 -16.98 -18.11
CA ILE A 147 5.13 -16.47 -18.84
C ILE A 147 6.08 -17.61 -19.23
N GLY A 148 6.13 -18.71 -18.47
CA GLY A 148 6.98 -19.88 -18.75
C GLY A 148 6.44 -20.86 -19.79
N GLY A 149 5.29 -20.57 -20.41
CA GLY A 149 4.59 -21.44 -21.36
C GLY A 149 4.71 -21.00 -22.82
N MET A 150 5.92 -20.84 -23.36
CA MET A 150 6.17 -20.77 -24.81
C MET A 150 7.48 -21.45 -25.20
#